data_AF-A0A327MA81-F1
#
_entry.id   AF-A0A327MA81-F1
#
_cell.length_a   1.000
_cell.length_b   1.000
_cell.length_c   1.000
_cell.angle_alpha   90.00
_cell.angle_beta   90.00
_cell.angle_gamma   90.00
#
_symmetry.space_group_name_H-M   'P 1'
#
loop_
_entity.id
_entity.type
_entity.pdbx_description
1 polymer ?
#
loop_
_entity_poly.entity_id
_entity_poly.type
_entity_poly.pdbx_seq_one_letter_code
_entity_poly.pdbx_strand_id
1 'polypeptide(L)'
;MSDVPFDTVDDAAASRARQAANPDPEVGGIAADRLRSIIERIERLEEERKALANDIKDIYVESKSAGFEPGIIKQLIRLRKKEPSEVEEQETLLELYKRALGM
;
A
#
# COMPACT_ATOMS: atom_id res chain seq x y z
N MET A 1 -39.90 -14.55 -57.95
CA MET A 1 -39.21 -13.26 -57.79
C MET A 1 -40.10 -12.38 -56.94
N SER A 2 -39.82 -12.36 -55.64
CA SER A 2 -40.37 -11.41 -54.68
C SER A 2 -39.53 -11.57 -53.43
N ASP A 3 -38.34 -10.98 -53.49
CA ASP A 3 -37.42 -10.80 -52.37
C ASP A 3 -38.13 -9.98 -51.29
N VAL A 4 -38.26 -10.56 -50.09
CA VAL A 4 -38.72 -9.83 -48.90
C VAL A 4 -37.46 -9.32 -48.19
N PRO A 5 -37.35 -8.00 -47.91
CA PRO A 5 -36.14 -7.43 -47.34
C PRO A 5 -35.92 -7.90 -45.89
N PHE A 6 -34.71 -8.35 -45.59
CA PHE A 6 -34.25 -8.64 -44.24
C PHE A 6 -33.92 -7.30 -43.54
N ASP A 7 -34.85 -6.83 -42.71
CA ASP A 7 -34.72 -5.58 -41.96
C ASP A 7 -33.89 -5.82 -40.68
N THR A 8 -32.56 -5.75 -40.81
CA THR A 8 -31.60 -5.95 -39.69
C THR A 8 -31.09 -4.66 -39.03
N VAL A 9 -31.68 -3.51 -39.33
CA VAL A 9 -31.17 -2.24 -38.80
C VAL A 9 -31.77 -1.82 -37.45
N ASP A 10 -32.84 -2.49 -36.99
CA ASP A 10 -33.54 -2.10 -35.75
C ASP A 10 -33.06 -2.85 -34.48
N ASP A 11 -32.51 -4.06 -34.61
CA ASP A 11 -32.08 -4.87 -33.46
C ASP A 11 -30.79 -4.35 -32.78
N ALA A 12 -29.90 -3.73 -33.56
CA ALA A 12 -28.64 -3.18 -33.03
C ALA A 12 -28.87 -1.93 -32.16
N ALA A 13 -29.90 -1.12 -32.48
CA ALA A 13 -30.30 0.03 -31.68
C ALA A 13 -30.96 -0.41 -30.36
N ALA A 14 -31.81 -1.44 -30.42
CA ALA A 14 -32.47 -2.04 -29.26
C ALA A 14 -31.48 -2.74 -28.30
N SER A 15 -30.35 -3.24 -28.81
CA SER A 15 -29.28 -3.82 -27.98
C SER A 15 -28.44 -2.76 -27.25
N ARG A 16 -28.19 -1.59 -27.88
CA ARG A 16 -27.44 -0.49 -27.24
C ARG A 16 -28.26 0.25 -26.19
N ALA A 17 -29.57 0.38 -26.41
CA ALA A 17 -30.48 0.99 -25.44
C ALA A 17 -30.61 0.17 -24.14
N ARG A 18 -30.53 -1.18 -24.22
CA ARG A 18 -30.54 -2.06 -23.05
C ARG A 18 -29.24 -2.00 -22.24
N GLN A 19 -28.12 -1.66 -22.87
CA GLN A 19 -26.81 -1.62 -22.20
C GLN A 19 -26.57 -0.32 -21.40
N ALA A 20 -27.33 0.74 -21.67
CA ALA A 20 -27.24 2.02 -20.97
C ALA A 20 -28.10 2.11 -19.70
N ALA A 21 -28.91 1.10 -19.39
CA ALA A 21 -29.97 1.16 -18.38
C ALA A 21 -29.77 0.22 -17.18
N ASN A 22 -28.59 -0.36 -17.01
CA ASN A 22 -28.23 -1.00 -15.74
C ASN A 22 -27.48 0.03 -14.90
N PRO A 23 -28.15 0.76 -13.98
CA PRO A 23 -27.42 1.38 -12.89
C PRO A 23 -26.70 0.25 -12.16
N ASP A 24 -25.39 0.38 -11.97
CA ASP A 24 -24.60 -0.57 -11.19
C ASP A 24 -25.36 -0.95 -9.91
N PRO A 25 -25.38 -2.24 -9.53
CA PRO A 25 -26.26 -2.71 -8.47
C PRO A 25 -25.93 -1.98 -7.17
N GLU A 26 -26.76 -0.98 -6.81
CA GLU A 26 -26.78 -0.37 -5.49
C GLU A 26 -27.27 -1.40 -4.48
N VAL A 27 -26.40 -2.33 -4.09
CA VAL A 27 -26.68 -3.27 -3.03
C VAL A 27 -26.67 -2.50 -1.71
N GLY A 28 -27.86 -2.12 -1.23
CA GLY A 28 -28.04 -1.47 0.08
C GLY A 28 -27.60 0.00 0.14
N GLY A 29 -27.64 0.74 -0.99
CA GLY A 29 -27.23 2.16 -1.03
C GLY A 29 -25.71 2.37 -1.04
N ILE A 30 -24.94 1.31 -1.28
CA ILE A 30 -23.49 1.39 -1.45
C ILE A 30 -23.20 1.54 -2.95
N ALA A 31 -22.51 2.63 -3.30
CA ALA A 31 -21.96 2.81 -4.65
C ALA A 31 -20.85 1.78 -4.89
N ALA A 32 -21.19 0.66 -5.51
CA ALA A 32 -20.31 -0.49 -5.71
C ALA A 32 -18.99 -0.11 -6.43
N ASP A 33 -19.05 0.79 -7.41
CA ASP A 33 -17.86 1.24 -8.13
C ASP A 33 -16.93 2.11 -7.28
N ARG A 34 -17.50 2.91 -6.37
CA ARG A 34 -16.70 3.69 -5.42
C ARG A 34 -15.96 2.76 -4.46
N LEU A 35 -16.63 1.71 -3.97
CA LEU A 35 -16.02 0.71 -3.11
C LEU A 35 -14.92 -0.06 -3.86
N ARG A 36 -15.19 -0.51 -5.09
CA ARG A 36 -14.20 -1.18 -5.95
C ARG A 36 -12.96 -0.31 -6.18
N SER A 37 -13.15 0.96 -6.53
CA SER A 37 -12.05 1.91 -6.73
C SER A 37 -11.20 2.11 -5.47
N ILE A 38 -11.82 2.15 -4.29
CA ILE A 38 -11.08 2.24 -3.01
C ILE A 38 -10.25 0.98 -2.78
N ILE A 39 -10.82 -0.20 -2.99
CA ILE A 39 -10.14 -1.49 -2.80
C ILE A 39 -8.94 -1.59 -3.75
N GLU A 40 -9.12 -1.37 -5.05
CA GLU A 40 -8.05 -1.46 -6.05
C GLU A 40 -6.88 -0.52 -5.71
N ARG A 41 -7.18 0.70 -5.25
CA ARG A 41 -6.16 1.66 -4.83
C ARG A 41 -5.39 1.19 -3.60
N ILE A 42 -6.06 0.56 -2.64
CA ILE A 42 -5.43 0.00 -1.44
C ILE A 42 -4.56 -1.20 -1.82
N GLU A 43 -5.07 -2.14 -2.63
CA GLU A 43 -4.33 -3.33 -3.06
C GLU A 43 -3.03 -2.97 -3.76
N ARG A 44 -3.07 -2.00 -4.69
CA ARG A 44 -1.85 -1.48 -5.33
C ARG A 44 -0.85 -0.93 -4.32
N LEU A 45 -1.30 -0.14 -3.34
CA LEU A 45 -0.43 0.38 -2.28
C LEU A 45 0.11 -0.73 -1.38
N GLU A 46 -0.63 -1.82 -1.17
CA GLU A 46 -0.15 -2.99 -0.42
C GLU A 46 0.95 -3.73 -1.16
N GLU A 47 0.81 -3.89 -2.48
CA GLU A 47 1.83 -4.47 -3.35
C GLU A 47 3.11 -3.62 -3.36
N GLU A 48 2.99 -2.30 -3.53
CA GLU A 48 4.11 -1.35 -3.46
C GLU A 48 4.82 -1.43 -2.09
N ARG A 49 4.05 -1.44 -0.99
CA ARG A 49 4.58 -1.58 0.36
C ARG A 49 5.33 -2.90 0.54
N LYS A 50 4.83 -4.00 -0.03
CA LYS A 50 5.48 -5.32 0.03
C LYS A 50 6.78 -5.32 -0.76
N ALA A 51 6.81 -4.72 -1.95
CA ALA A 51 8.03 -4.56 -2.74
C ALA A 51 9.10 -3.78 -1.96
N LEU A 52 8.73 -2.60 -1.42
CA LEU A 52 9.63 -1.79 -0.60
C LEU A 52 10.13 -2.53 0.65
N ALA A 53 9.26 -3.32 1.30
CA ALA A 53 9.66 -4.12 2.46
C ALA A 53 10.70 -5.20 2.10
N ASN A 54 10.60 -5.79 0.90
CA ASN A 54 11.60 -6.73 0.40
C ASN A 54 12.91 -6.02 0.10
N ASP A 55 12.88 -4.87 -0.56
CA ASP A 55 14.09 -4.08 -0.85
C ASP A 55 14.84 -3.70 0.46
N ILE A 56 14.10 -3.25 1.47
CA ILE A 56 14.66 -2.94 2.80
C ILE A 56 15.30 -4.19 3.43
N LYS A 57 14.68 -5.37 3.27
CA LYS A 57 15.22 -6.63 3.78
C LYS A 57 16.52 -7.00 3.07
N ASP A 58 16.58 -6.82 1.76
CA ASP A 58 17.78 -7.11 0.97
C ASP A 58 18.94 -6.19 1.36
N ILE A 59 18.67 -4.90 1.62
CA ILE A 59 19.67 -3.96 2.17
C ILE A 59 20.20 -4.43 3.53
N TYR A 60 19.34 -4.95 4.41
CA TYR A 60 19.80 -5.50 5.69
C TYR A 60 20.70 -6.74 5.49
N VAL A 61 20.40 -7.58 4.51
CA VAL A 61 21.24 -8.75 4.18
C VAL A 61 22.58 -8.31 3.59
N GLU A 62 22.58 -7.30 2.70
CA GLU A 62 23.78 -6.69 2.16
C GLU A 62 24.65 -6.10 3.28
N SER A 63 24.05 -5.35 4.21
CA SER A 63 24.77 -4.77 5.35
C SER A 63 25.48 -5.83 6.20
N LYS A 64 24.88 -7.01 6.34
CA LYS A 64 25.48 -8.13 7.06
C LYS A 64 26.69 -8.68 6.32
N SER A 65 26.61 -8.77 4.99
CA SER A 65 27.72 -9.19 4.14
C SER A 65 28.87 -8.17 4.14
N ALA A 66 28.54 -6.88 4.31
CA ALA A 66 29.50 -5.80 4.51
C ALA A 66 30.08 -5.73 5.94
N GLY A 67 29.68 -6.63 6.85
CA GLY A 67 30.23 -6.73 8.21
C GLY A 67 29.50 -5.91 9.27
N PHE A 68 28.36 -5.31 8.96
CA PHE A 68 27.54 -4.58 9.93
C PHE A 68 26.49 -5.48 10.60
N GLU A 69 26.12 -5.17 11.84
CA GLU A 69 25.06 -5.87 12.56
C GLU A 69 23.69 -5.21 12.29
N PRO A 70 22.72 -5.92 11.65
CA PRO A 70 21.43 -5.34 11.28
C PRO A 70 20.59 -4.83 12.46
N GLY A 71 20.71 -5.43 13.65
CA GLY A 71 20.07 -4.97 14.87
C GLY A 71 20.54 -3.58 15.32
N ILE A 72 21.85 -3.32 15.29
CA ILE A 72 22.44 -2.01 15.58
C ILE A 72 22.01 -0.98 14.54
N ILE A 73 22.00 -1.33 13.24
CA ILE A 73 21.49 -0.42 12.19
C ILE A 73 20.02 -0.05 12.46
N LYS A 74 19.18 -1.00 12.84
CA LYS A 74 17.78 -0.73 13.21
C LYS A 74 17.67 0.21 14.41
N GLN A 75 18.52 0.05 15.42
CA GLN A 75 18.57 0.95 16.56
C GLN A 75 18.98 2.37 16.12
N LEU A 76 20.01 2.49 15.27
CA LEU A 76 20.47 3.78 14.75
C LEU A 76 19.38 4.49 13.94
N ILE A 77 18.66 3.77 13.08
CA ILE A 77 17.52 4.33 12.33
C ILE A 77 16.43 4.86 13.28
N ARG A 78 16.14 4.15 14.38
CA ARG A 78 15.16 4.63 15.38
C ARG A 78 15.66 5.87 16.12
N LEU A 79 16.94 5.90 16.50
CA LEU A 79 17.55 7.08 17.14
C LEU A 79 17.50 8.29 16.22
N ARG A 80 17.80 8.12 14.93
CA ARG A 80 17.74 9.18 13.91
C ARG A 80 16.34 9.75 13.64
N LYS A 81 15.28 9.09 14.12
CA LYS A 81 13.89 9.58 14.01
C LYS A 81 13.46 10.43 15.19
N LYS A 82 14.25 10.49 16.26
CA LYS A 82 13.98 11.31 17.45
C LYS A 82 14.62 12.69 17.30
N GLU A 83 14.10 13.65 18.06
CA GLU A 83 14.73 14.98 18.15
C GLU A 83 16.09 14.88 18.86
N PRO A 84 17.12 15.64 18.41
CA PRO A 84 18.47 15.56 18.99
C PRO A 84 18.49 15.76 20.50
N SER A 85 17.70 16.70 21.03
CA SER A 85 17.63 16.98 22.46
C SER A 85 17.05 15.83 23.28
N GLU A 86 16.06 15.11 22.74
CA GLU A 86 15.49 13.93 23.40
C GLU A 86 16.49 12.77 23.45
N VAL A 87 17.33 12.64 22.42
CA VAL A 87 18.40 11.63 22.38
C VAL A 87 19.46 11.96 23.43
N GLU A 88 19.92 13.20 23.48
CA GLU A 88 20.94 13.65 24.46
C GLU A 88 20.47 13.47 25.92
N GLU A 89 19.20 13.82 26.21
CA GLU A 89 18.62 13.64 27.54
C GLU A 89 18.59 12.14 27.92
N GLN A 90 18.13 11.28 27.02
CA GLN A 90 18.08 9.83 27.25
C GLN A 90 19.47 9.22 27.43
N GLU A 91 20.47 9.65 26.65
CA GLU A 91 21.85 9.20 26.77
C GLU A 91 22.46 9.62 28.11
N THR A 92 22.22 10.86 28.54
CA THR A 92 22.66 11.37 29.84
C THR A 92 22.08 10.56 31.00
N LEU A 93 20.78 10.29 30.96
CA LEU A 93 20.09 9.48 31.97
C LEU A 93 20.59 8.04 31.98
N LEU A 94 20.78 7.44 30.79
CA LEU A 94 21.30 6.09 30.66
C LEU A 94 22.71 5.97 31.25
N GLU A 95 23.58 6.94 30.98
CA GLU A 95 24.93 6.97 31.53
C GLU A 95 24.91 7.10 33.06
N LEU A 96 24.07 7.97 33.61
CA LEU A 96 23.88 8.12 35.05
C LEU A 96 23.47 6.78 35.69
N TYR A 97 22.51 6.08 35.10
CA TYR A 97 22.03 4.80 35.62
C TYR A 97 23.08 3.68 35.50
N LYS A 98 23.84 3.63 34.40
CA LYS A 98 24.97 2.69 34.26
C LYS A 98 26.01 2.90 35.36
N ARG A 99 26.41 4.15 35.60
CA ARG A 99 27.34 4.50 36.69
C ARG A 99 26.80 4.08 38.06
N ALA A 100 25.51 4.31 38.32
CA ALA A 100 24.88 3.88 39.56
C ALA A 100 24.86 2.35 39.74
N LEU A 101 24.80 1.59 38.65
CA LEU A 101 24.87 0.13 38.64
C LEU A 101 26.31 -0.43 38.56
N GLY A 102 27.33 0.43 38.42
CA GLY A 102 28.72 0.01 38.25
C GLY A 102 29.01 -0.66 36.89
N MET A 103 28.23 -0.33 35.86
CA MET A 103 28.39 -0.79 34.47
C MET A 103 29.18 0.18 33.60
#